data_AF-A0A7W1NU51-F1
#
_entry.id   AF-A0A7W1NU51-F1
#
_cell.length_a   1.000
_cell.length_b   1.000
_cell.length_c   1.000
_cell.angle_alpha   90.00
_cell.angle_beta   90.00
_cell.angle_gamma   90.00
#
_symmetry.space_group_name_H-M   'P 1'
#
loop_
_entity.id
_entity.type
_entity.pdbx_description
1 polymer ?
#
loop_
_entity_poly.entity_id
_entity_poly.type
_entity_poly.pdbx_seq_one_letter_code
_entity_poly.pdbx_strand_id
1 'polypeptide(L)' 'GYTRSRRYANHKNGHKYSDDHDVLPRDEDPVKAESARIFYAKYKQAKLDPDYMRMKKAHQAQYEADDE' A
#
# COMPACT_ATOMS: atom_id res chain seq x y z
N GLY A 1 2.45 5.59 1.35
CA GLY A 1 2.50 6.19 -0.01
C GLY A 1 1.62 5.42 -0.97
N TYR A 2 2.09 4.26 -1.44
CA TYR A 2 1.47 3.50 -2.54
C TYR A 2 -0.02 3.15 -2.36
N THR A 3 -0.42 2.57 -1.22
CA THR A 3 -1.82 2.14 -1.01
C THR A 3 -2.81 3.30 -1.13
N ARG A 4 -2.45 4.46 -0.56
CA ARG A 4 -3.32 5.65 -0.58
C ARG A 4 -3.31 6.30 -1.96
N SER A 5 -2.16 6.45 -2.61
CA SER A 5 -2.09 6.99 -3.98
C SER A 5 -2.83 6.11 -4.99
N ARG A 6 -2.73 4.78 -4.88
CA ARG A 6 -3.48 3.84 -5.73
C ARG A 6 -4.99 3.94 -5.51
N ARG A 7 -5.43 4.21 -4.28
CA ARG A 7 -6.85 4.42 -3.99
C ARG A 7 -7.40 5.66 -4.67
N TYR A 8 -6.67 6.79 -4.61
CA TYR A 8 -7.04 8.03 -5.30
C TYR A 8 -6.93 7.95 -6.82
N ALA A 9 -6.03 7.09 -7.33
CA ALA A 9 -5.98 6.79 -8.75
C ALA A 9 -7.23 6.06 -9.21
N ASN A 10 -7.71 5.06 -8.46
CA ASN A 10 -8.88 4.25 -8.84
C ASN A 10 -10.23 4.93 -8.55
N HIS A 11 -10.28 5.80 -7.53
CA HIS A 11 -11.48 6.49 -7.10
C HIS A 11 -11.13 7.94 -6.77
N LYS A 12 -11.68 8.91 -7.52
CA LYS A 12 -11.33 10.34 -7.41
C LYS A 12 -11.41 10.88 -5.98
N ASN A 13 -12.44 10.48 -5.23
CA ASN A 13 -12.69 10.91 -3.86
C ASN A 13 -11.95 10.05 -2.80
N GLY A 14 -11.26 8.98 -3.24
CA GLY A 14 -10.58 8.04 -2.35
C GLY A 14 -11.51 7.08 -1.61
N HIS A 15 -12.83 7.13 -1.87
CA HIS A 15 -13.81 6.19 -1.34
C HIS A 15 -13.95 5.00 -2.28
N LYS A 16 -13.80 3.79 -1.74
CA LYS A 16 -13.96 2.52 -2.49
C LYS A 16 -15.40 2.01 -2.42
N TYR A 17 -16.04 2.24 -1.29
CA TYR A 17 -17.36 1.70 -0.99
C TYR A 17 -18.39 2.83 -1.04
N SER A 18 -19.59 2.51 -1.52
CA SER A 18 -20.79 3.34 -1.33
C SER A 18 -21.27 3.26 0.12
N ASP A 19 -22.30 4.03 0.45
CA ASP A 19 -22.95 4.00 1.77
C ASP A 19 -23.59 2.62 2.05
N ASP A 20 -24.03 1.92 1.01
CA ASP A 20 -24.56 0.55 1.07
C ASP A 20 -23.47 -0.54 1.09
N HIS A 21 -22.20 -0.16 1.27
CA HIS A 21 -21.02 -1.03 1.25
C HIS A 21 -20.69 -1.72 -0.10
N ASP A 22 -21.35 -1.32 -1.19
CA ASP A 22 -21.02 -1.80 -2.53
C ASP A 22 -19.72 -1.19 -3.05
N VAL A 23 -18.99 -1.94 -3.88
CA VAL A 23 -17.75 -1.44 -4.49
C VAL A 23 -18.08 -0.49 -5.62
N LEU A 24 -17.65 0.77 -5.49
CA LEU A 24 -17.80 1.78 -6.53
C LEU A 24 -17.01 1.40 -7.78
N PRO A 25 -17.51 1.80 -8.98
CA PRO A 25 -16.76 1.65 -10.22
C PRO A 25 -15.36 2.26 -10.12
N ARG A 26 -14.43 1.63 -10.84
CA ARG A 26 -13.07 2.14 -10.98
C ARG A 26 -13.05 3.14 -12.13
N ASP A 27 -12.62 4.36 -11.81
CA ASP A 27 -12.38 5.42 -12.78
C ASP A 27 -10.93 5.87 -12.58
N GLU A 28 -10.04 5.32 -13.40
CA GLU A 28 -8.60 5.51 -13.22
C GLU A 28 -8.14 6.87 -13.76
N ASP A 29 -7.71 7.73 -12.86
CA ASP A 29 -7.05 8.99 -13.20
C ASP A 29 -5.59 8.72 -13.62
N PRO A 30 -5.20 8.99 -14.88
CA PRO A 30 -3.88 8.63 -15.40
C PRO A 30 -2.73 9.35 -14.68
N VAL A 31 -2.93 10.61 -14.27
CA VAL A 31 -1.92 11.41 -13.57
C VAL A 31 -1.70 10.84 -12.16
N LYS A 32 -2.79 10.50 -11.47
CA LYS A 32 -2.69 9.87 -10.15
C LYS A 32 -2.16 8.44 -10.23
N ALA A 33 -2.44 7.73 -11.31
CA ALA A 33 -1.87 6.40 -11.57
C ALA A 33 -0.35 6.47 -11.74
N GLU A 34 0.18 7.47 -12.45
CA GLU A 34 1.63 7.71 -12.54
C GLU A 34 2.26 8.00 -11.16
N SER A 35 1.63 8.87 -10.38
CA SER A 35 2.02 9.08 -8.99
C SER A 35 2.04 7.77 -8.17
N ALA A 36 1.02 6.93 -8.33
CA ALA A 36 0.97 5.63 -7.67
C ALA A 36 2.10 4.70 -8.11
N ARG A 37 2.51 4.73 -9.39
CA ARG A 37 3.68 3.96 -9.88
C ARG A 37 4.98 4.42 -9.23
N ILE A 38 5.20 5.73 -9.08
CA ILE A 38 6.39 6.28 -8.39
C ILE A 38 6.44 5.79 -6.94
N PHE A 39 5.32 5.89 -6.21
CA PHE A 39 5.23 5.39 -4.84
C PHE A 39 5.43 3.87 -4.74
N TYR A 40 4.95 3.11 -5.73
CA TYR A 40 5.14 1.66 -5.78
C TYR A 40 6.61 1.30 -5.93
N ALA A 41 7.33 1.98 -6.81
CA ALA A 41 8.77 1.76 -7.02
C ALA A 41 9.56 1.98 -5.72
N LYS A 42 9.28 3.07 -4.99
CA LYS A 42 9.92 3.35 -3.70
C LYS A 42 9.52 2.36 -2.60
N TYR A 43 8.24 1.97 -2.54
CA TYR A 43 7.79 0.92 -1.61
C TYR A 43 8.52 -0.41 -1.86
N LYS A 44 8.67 -0.81 -3.13
CA LYS A 44 9.37 -2.04 -3.50
C LYS A 44 10.86 -1.96 -3.12
N GLN A 45 11.52 -0.83 -3.35
CA GLN A 45 12.90 -0.61 -2.90
C GLN A 45 13.03 -0.79 -1.39
N ALA A 46 12.20 -0.09 -0.59
CA ALA A 46 12.24 -0.21 0.86
C ALA A 46 11.93 -1.62 1.36
N LYS A 47 10.98 -2.32 0.72
CA LYS A 47 10.61 -3.70 1.08
C LYS A 47 11.73 -4.71 0.81
N LEU A 48 12.52 -4.48 -0.24
CA LEU A 48 13.64 -5.33 -0.63
C LEU A 48 14.98 -4.87 -0.06
N ASP A 49 14.98 -3.82 0.75
CA ASP A 49 16.18 -3.33 1.41
C ASP A 49 16.70 -4.41 2.39
N PRO A 50 17.98 -4.84 2.27
CA PRO A 50 18.53 -5.90 3.12
C PRO A 50 18.49 -5.56 4.61
N ASP A 51 18.72 -4.30 4.96
CA ASP A 51 18.67 -3.85 6.35
C ASP A 51 17.25 -3.88 6.89
N TYR A 52 16.27 -3.40 6.11
CA TYR A 52 14.85 -3.52 6.47
C TYR A 52 14.45 -4.98 6.70
N MET A 53 14.84 -5.90 5.81
CA MET A 53 14.53 -7.33 5.96
C MET A 53 15.17 -7.93 7.21
N ARG A 54 16.43 -7.58 7.51
CA ARG A 54 17.13 -8.02 8.72
C ARG A 54 16.44 -7.51 9.99
N MET A 55 16.11 -6.21 10.04
CA MET A 55 15.43 -5.59 11.17
C MET A 55 14.04 -6.18 11.38
N LYS A 56 13.29 -6.39 10.28
CA LYS A 56 11.98 -7.04 10.34
C LYS A 56 12.10 -8.44 10.95
N LYS A 57 13.02 -9.27 10.47
CA LYS A 57 13.23 -10.63 11.01
C LYS A 57 13.57 -10.61 12.50
N ALA A 58 14.44 -9.70 12.94
CA ALA A 58 14.79 -9.55 14.34
C ALA A 58 13.58 -9.16 15.21
N HIS A 59 12.74 -8.24 14.73
CA HIS A 59 11.51 -7.85 15.42
C HIS A 59 10.53 -9.02 15.55
N GLN A 60 10.27 -9.76 14.46
CA GLN A 60 9.36 -10.90 14.48
C GLN A 60 9.85 -11.98 15.46
N ALA A 61 11.15 -12.27 15.48
CA ALA A 61 11.73 -13.22 16.42
C ALA A 61 11.62 -12.79 17.88
N GLN A 62 11.60 -11.49 18.16
CA GLN A 62 11.56 -10.96 19.52
C GLN A 62 10.12 -10.82 20.08
N TYR A 63 9.12 -10.60 19.22
CA TYR A 63 7.77 -10.22 19.68
C TYR A 63 6.64 -11.06 19.09
N GLU A 64 6.82 -11.72 17.95
CA GLU A 64 5.76 -12.53 17.33
C GLU A 64 5.91 -14.04 17.64
N ALA A 65 7.06 -14.46 18.19
CA ALA A 65 7.35 -15.87 18.51
C ALA A 65 6.83 -16.33 19.88
N ASP A 66 6.42 -15.39 20.75
CA ASP A 66 5.95 -15.68 22.11
C ASP A 66 4.41 -15.79 22.22
N ASP A 67 3.68 -15.67 21.10
CA ASP A 67 2.20 -15.70 21.02
C ASP A 67 1.62 -17.07 20.58
N GLU A 68 2.42 -18.13 20.50
CA GLU A 68 2.00 -19.54 20.26
C GLU A 68 2.13 -20.42 21.52
#